data_AF-A0A9W2YK12-F1
#
_entry.id   AF-A0A9W2YK12-F1
#
_cell.length_a   1.000
_cell.length_b   1.000
_cell.length_c   1.000
_cell.angle_alpha   90.00
_cell.angle_beta   90.00
_cell.angle_gamma   90.00
#
_symmetry.space_group_name_H-M   'P 1'
#
loop_
_entity.id
_entity.type
_entity.pdbx_description
1 polymer ?
#
loop_
_entity_poly.entity_id
_entity_poly.type
_entity_poly.pdbx_seq_one_letter_code
_entity_poly.pdbx_strand_id
1 'polypeptide(L)'
;MATANPPGTGVLFDISEKLQKSQPGPKCDYGRLQPVEHDCSYCGRSAFGMKFCTNCLVAKYCDTECQVGHWPEHKHHCHKETNINQLYKDGRMVEMEIVPDTQLPEASANGDATRCTKNGDHDNFIAVKDFTLEHLPKEIRHKCVADYVLAESKITVKVLVKWISKNRPDTSTWAGLRGKTSLRNASGKFVLDNPHSFQVKDCPIPHCHRKDDLGPNHKIIEADLKIFTNKHVLYDEDELNRTEVDFFYDSKDKVGLVKEYATQLFYTKPSSDKTFFKVTIHDEELLHRLEQIDNDKSAAFWNLPSQVLRKMSAFAIVISHPHGMPKKISIGHVIRVSEENLTDETIANAKEAALLERTWFESHSEEDYLKFMAGLGRLNLPVYKIWYDTPTCKGSSGSPVIFGGRKCKDTWGPYMALHSACDIDSKLNYFKIVRFID
;
A
#
# COMPACT_ATOMS: atom_id res chain seq x y z
N MET A 1 -10.43 -7.34 -70.89
CA MET A 1 -9.69 -6.07 -71.12
C MET A 1 -10.67 -4.92 -71.02
N ALA A 2 -10.56 -4.11 -69.98
CA ALA A 2 -10.87 -2.67 -69.98
C ALA A 2 -10.74 -2.19 -68.53
N THR A 3 -9.64 -1.49 -68.30
CA THR A 3 -9.25 -0.78 -67.09
C THR A 3 -10.00 0.56 -66.97
N ALA A 4 -10.12 1.01 -65.72
CA ALA A 4 -9.99 2.39 -65.22
C ALA A 4 -11.21 2.92 -64.46
N ASN A 5 -10.98 3.28 -63.20
CA ASN A 5 -11.68 4.31 -62.45
C ASN A 5 -10.63 5.10 -61.64
N PRO A 6 -10.73 6.44 -61.62
CA PRO A 6 -10.53 7.22 -60.40
C PRO A 6 -11.62 8.31 -60.27
N PRO A 7 -11.60 9.24 -59.29
CA PRO A 7 -11.04 9.22 -57.93
C PRO A 7 -12.04 9.67 -56.84
N GLY A 8 -11.64 9.51 -55.56
CA GLY A 8 -11.78 10.60 -54.58
C GLY A 8 -12.55 10.30 -53.29
N THR A 9 -11.82 10.07 -52.20
CA THR A 9 -12.01 10.75 -50.90
C THR A 9 -10.76 10.51 -50.03
N GLY A 10 -10.16 11.60 -49.53
CA GLY A 10 -8.86 11.63 -48.88
C GLY A 10 -8.90 11.28 -47.39
N VAL A 11 -7.84 10.60 -46.94
CA VAL A 11 -7.42 10.43 -45.55
C VAL A 11 -6.17 11.27 -45.35
N LEU A 12 -6.16 12.11 -44.31
CA LEU A 12 -5.04 12.96 -43.92
C LEU A 12 -4.34 12.33 -42.70
N PHE A 13 -3.07 11.98 -42.93
CA PHE A 13 -2.01 11.56 -42.00
C PHE A 13 -1.83 10.05 -41.76
N ASP A 14 -0.94 9.51 -42.59
CA ASP A 14 -0.21 8.26 -42.52
C ASP A 14 0.99 8.42 -41.57
N ILE A 15 1.08 7.60 -40.53
CA ILE A 15 2.24 7.52 -39.62
C ILE A 15 2.96 6.21 -39.91
N SER A 16 3.61 6.16 -41.06
CA SER A 16 4.69 5.23 -41.34
C SER A 16 5.99 6.02 -41.47
N GLU A 17 7.06 5.51 -40.87
CA GLU A 17 8.43 6.07 -40.76
C GLU A 17 8.73 7.08 -39.62
N LYS A 18 9.12 6.54 -38.46
CA LYS A 18 10.51 6.60 -37.95
C LYS A 18 10.62 5.94 -36.57
N LEU A 19 10.59 4.61 -36.55
CA LEU A 19 11.22 3.84 -35.46
C LEU A 19 12.73 3.86 -35.71
N GLN A 20 13.42 4.84 -35.13
CA GLN A 20 14.87 4.78 -35.00
C GLN A 20 15.20 3.59 -34.08
N LYS A 21 15.85 2.60 -34.67
CA LYS A 21 16.41 1.42 -33.99
C LYS A 21 17.37 1.89 -32.89
N SER A 22 16.96 1.78 -31.63
CA SER A 22 17.87 1.86 -30.50
C SER A 22 18.77 0.62 -30.51
N GLN A 23 20.08 0.83 -30.53
CA GLN A 23 21.10 -0.22 -30.50
C GLN A 23 21.03 -1.03 -29.18
N PRO A 24 21.44 -2.32 -29.19
CA PRO A 24 21.49 -3.13 -27.98
C PRO A 24 22.59 -2.61 -27.05
N GLY A 25 22.18 -2.15 -25.85
CA GLY A 25 23.10 -1.82 -24.76
C GLY A 25 23.94 -3.05 -24.34
N PRO A 26 25.08 -2.82 -23.68
CA PRO A 26 26.05 -3.88 -23.41
C PRO A 26 25.44 -4.94 -22.49
N LYS A 27 25.69 -6.22 -22.83
CA LYS A 27 25.45 -7.35 -21.92
C LYS A 27 26.36 -7.18 -20.70
N CYS A 28 25.76 -7.14 -19.51
CA CYS A 28 26.48 -7.32 -18.26
C CYS A 28 25.73 -8.34 -17.39
N ASP A 29 26.54 -9.23 -16.81
CA ASP A 29 26.21 -10.46 -16.10
C ASP A 29 26.07 -10.21 -14.58
N TYR A 30 25.30 -11.08 -13.90
CA TYR A 30 24.97 -11.18 -12.46
C TYR A 30 24.14 -10.03 -11.82
N GLY A 31 23.08 -10.20 -11.02
CA GLY A 31 22.39 -11.33 -10.37
C GLY A 31 21.31 -10.77 -9.40
N ARG A 32 20.21 -11.52 -9.22
CA ARG A 32 18.99 -11.40 -8.36
C ARG A 32 18.94 -10.33 -7.24
N LEU A 33 17.75 -9.72 -7.03
CA LEU A 33 17.50 -8.80 -5.91
C LEU A 33 16.50 -9.31 -4.89
N GLN A 34 16.96 -9.24 -3.64
CA GLN A 34 16.24 -9.35 -2.38
C GLN A 34 16.06 -7.91 -1.81
N PRO A 35 15.69 -7.65 -0.53
CA PRO A 35 15.68 -6.28 0.00
C PRO A 35 17.04 -5.61 -0.26
N VAL A 36 17.13 -4.28 -0.15
CA VAL A 36 18.39 -3.61 -0.48
C VAL A 36 19.36 -3.68 0.72
N GLU A 37 20.42 -4.49 0.59
CA GLU A 37 21.58 -4.42 1.47
C GLU A 37 22.17 -3.02 1.41
N HIS A 38 22.64 -2.52 2.55
CA HIS A 38 23.39 -1.28 2.59
C HIS A 38 24.88 -1.60 2.67
N ASP A 39 25.71 -0.73 2.10
CA ASP A 39 27.16 -0.87 2.20
C ASP A 39 27.64 -0.23 3.49
N CYS A 40 28.51 -0.95 4.19
CA CYS A 40 29.20 -0.40 5.34
C CYS A 40 30.06 0.76 4.88
N SER A 41 29.83 1.94 5.44
CA SER A 41 30.55 3.17 5.09
C SER A 41 32.05 3.09 5.41
N TYR A 42 32.50 2.02 6.09
CA TYR A 42 33.93 1.75 6.33
C TYR A 42 34.49 0.65 5.43
N CYS A 43 34.04 -0.59 5.62
CA CYS A 43 34.66 -1.76 4.99
C CYS A 43 34.02 -2.14 3.65
N GLY A 44 32.99 -1.42 3.21
CA GLY A 44 32.29 -1.69 1.95
C GLY A 44 31.51 -3.00 1.91
N ARG A 45 31.56 -3.83 2.97
CA ARG A 45 30.75 -5.06 3.06
C ARG A 45 29.29 -4.69 3.07
N SER A 46 28.49 -5.34 2.25
CA SER A 46 27.03 -5.17 2.17
C SER A 46 26.33 -6.14 3.13
N ALA A 47 25.32 -5.67 3.85
CA ALA A 47 24.50 -6.49 4.75
C ALA A 47 23.13 -5.84 5.03
N PHE A 48 22.18 -6.67 5.48
CA PHE A 48 20.90 -6.23 6.02
C PHE A 48 21.01 -5.84 7.51
N GLY A 49 20.20 -4.88 7.96
CA GLY A 49 20.14 -4.53 9.39
C GLY A 49 21.41 -3.87 9.94
N MET A 50 22.17 -3.16 9.09
CA MET A 50 23.34 -2.39 9.52
C MET A 50 23.01 -1.39 10.63
N LYS A 51 23.97 -1.20 11.52
CA LYS A 51 23.89 -0.17 12.56
C LYS A 51 24.09 1.19 11.94
N PHE A 52 23.22 2.12 12.28
CA PHE A 52 23.34 3.50 11.87
C PHE A 52 24.24 4.27 12.83
N CYS A 53 24.95 5.28 12.33
CA CYS A 53 25.57 6.28 13.19
C CYS A 53 24.50 6.92 14.07
N THR A 54 24.56 6.70 15.38
CA THR A 54 23.56 7.21 16.34
C THR A 54 23.47 8.73 16.39
N ASN A 55 24.45 9.45 15.82
CA ASN A 55 24.48 10.90 15.81
C ASN A 55 23.81 11.51 14.57
N CYS A 56 23.98 10.94 13.38
CA CYS A 56 23.45 11.51 12.13
C CYS A 56 22.44 10.60 11.41
N LEU A 57 22.40 9.31 11.74
CA LEU A 57 21.57 8.28 11.10
C LEU A 57 21.74 8.11 9.57
N VAL A 58 22.77 8.73 8.98
CA VAL A 58 23.08 8.63 7.54
C VAL A 58 24.08 7.52 7.27
N ALA A 59 25.19 7.47 8.02
CA ALA A 59 26.23 6.45 7.82
C ALA A 59 25.81 5.11 8.44
N LYS A 60 26.18 4.01 7.78
CA LYS A 60 25.78 2.63 8.12
C LYS A 60 27.00 1.75 8.29
N TYR A 61 26.96 0.84 9.26
CA TYR A 61 28.09 0.01 9.64
C TYR A 61 27.66 -1.42 9.93
N CYS A 62 28.51 -2.39 9.57
CA CYS A 62 28.32 -3.78 9.98
C CYS A 62 28.22 -3.90 11.50
N ASP A 63 29.11 -3.19 12.20
CA ASP A 63 29.32 -3.27 13.63
C ASP A 63 29.97 -1.98 14.16
N THR A 64 30.18 -1.94 15.47
CA THR A 64 30.80 -0.80 16.16
C THR A 64 32.27 -0.62 15.74
N GLU A 65 32.98 -1.70 15.39
CA GLU A 65 34.38 -1.62 14.95
C GLU A 65 34.51 -0.86 13.63
N CYS A 66 33.62 -1.15 12.67
CA CYS A 66 33.55 -0.43 11.41
C CYS A 66 33.20 1.04 11.61
N GLN A 67 32.31 1.36 12.55
CA GLN A 67 31.98 2.74 12.88
C GLN A 67 33.18 3.49 13.44
N VAL A 68 33.91 2.90 14.38
CA VAL A 68 35.12 3.48 14.97
C VAL A 68 36.22 3.64 13.92
N GLY A 69 36.38 2.66 13.04
CA GLY A 69 37.35 2.69 11.94
C GLY A 69 37.09 3.82 10.94
N HIS A 70 35.83 4.08 10.59
CA HIS A 70 35.47 5.19 9.69
C HIS A 70 35.39 6.54 10.40
N TRP A 71 35.39 6.58 11.73
CA TRP A 71 35.20 7.83 12.49
C TRP A 71 36.16 8.98 12.12
N PRO A 72 37.48 8.76 11.87
CA PRO A 72 38.39 9.83 11.50
C PRO A 72 37.96 10.62 10.24
N GLU A 73 37.33 9.95 9.28
CA GLU A 73 36.79 10.57 8.05
C GLU A 73 35.34 11.05 8.27
N HIS A 74 34.49 10.18 8.83
CA HIS A 74 33.07 10.45 9.01
C HIS A 74 32.78 11.66 9.91
N LYS A 75 33.57 11.90 10.96
CA LYS A 75 33.33 12.96 11.96
C LYS A 75 33.20 14.36 11.35
N HIS A 76 33.82 14.60 10.19
CA HIS A 76 33.79 15.89 9.50
C HIS A 76 32.46 16.14 8.78
N HIS A 77 31.70 15.08 8.49
CA HIS A 77 30.40 15.12 7.80
C HIS A 77 29.24 14.64 8.69
N CYS A 78 29.53 14.32 9.95
CA CYS A 78 28.56 13.83 10.92
C CYS A 78 27.79 15.01 11.54
N HIS A 79 26.63 15.37 10.98
CA HIS A 79 25.77 16.43 11.51
C HIS A 79 24.49 15.84 12.12
N LYS A 80 24.06 16.38 13.28
CA LYS A 80 22.78 16.00 13.92
C LYS A 80 21.62 16.59 13.12
N GLU A 81 20.82 15.74 12.49
CA GLU A 81 19.42 16.09 12.19
C GLU A 81 18.50 15.42 13.22
N THR A 82 17.93 16.26 14.09
CA THR A 82 16.79 16.01 15.00
C THR A 82 16.95 15.01 16.18
N ASN A 83 16.19 15.31 17.24
CA ASN A 83 16.45 14.92 18.63
C ASN A 83 15.81 13.56 19.00
N ILE A 84 16.35 12.46 18.49
CA ILE A 84 15.88 11.07 18.74
C ILE A 84 16.36 10.51 20.10
N ASN A 85 17.23 11.24 20.80
CA ASN A 85 17.87 10.80 22.05
C ASN A 85 16.93 10.60 23.26
N GLN A 86 15.62 10.83 23.12
CA GLN A 86 14.67 10.49 24.18
C GLN A 86 14.20 9.02 24.14
N LEU A 87 14.40 8.29 23.03
CA LEU A 87 13.93 6.89 22.89
C LEU A 87 14.96 5.84 23.36
N TYR A 88 16.17 6.27 23.73
CA TYR A 88 17.26 5.40 24.17
C TYR A 88 17.74 5.81 25.57
N LYS A 89 17.08 5.31 26.62
CA LYS A 89 17.61 5.41 27.99
C LYS A 89 17.77 4.01 28.58
N ASP A 90 18.94 3.77 29.17
CA ASP A 90 19.30 2.62 30.02
C ASP A 90 19.61 1.26 29.37
N GLY A 91 19.90 1.23 28.06
CA GLY A 91 20.69 0.14 27.47
C GLY A 91 20.09 -1.27 27.55
N ARG A 92 18.78 -1.39 27.74
CA ARG A 92 18.04 -2.66 27.68
C ARG A 92 16.90 -2.54 26.67
N MET A 93 16.86 -3.45 25.70
CA MET A 93 15.62 -3.73 24.98
C MET A 93 14.69 -4.40 25.99
N VAL A 94 13.60 -3.75 26.34
CA VAL A 94 12.51 -4.41 27.05
C VAL A 94 11.77 -5.23 25.98
N GLU A 95 11.61 -6.52 26.24
CA GLU A 95 10.76 -7.41 25.45
C GLU A 95 9.36 -6.76 25.43
N MET A 96 8.96 -6.26 24.26
CA MET A 96 7.76 -5.44 24.12
C MET A 96 6.55 -6.38 24.05
N GLU A 97 5.61 -6.24 24.99
CA GLU A 97 4.29 -6.83 24.82
C GLU A 97 3.65 -6.22 23.58
N ILE A 98 3.53 -7.03 22.52
CA ILE A 98 2.87 -6.64 21.28
C ILE A 98 1.39 -6.42 21.60
N VAL A 99 0.93 -5.17 21.54
CA VAL A 99 -0.50 -4.86 21.57
C VAL A 99 -1.01 -4.87 20.13
N PRO A 100 -1.68 -5.94 19.64
CA PRO A 100 -2.35 -5.87 18.35
C PRO A 100 -3.39 -4.74 18.34
N ASP A 101 -3.59 -4.06 17.19
CA ASP A 101 -4.63 -3.02 17.02
C ASP A 101 -6.06 -3.56 17.29
N THR A 102 -6.19 -4.88 17.52
CA THR A 102 -7.38 -5.48 18.13
C THR A 102 -7.69 -4.94 19.53
N GLN A 103 -6.82 -4.14 20.17
CA GLN A 103 -7.08 -3.48 21.47
C GLN A 103 -7.48 -1.99 21.37
N LEU A 104 -7.35 -1.34 20.20
CA LEU A 104 -7.89 0.01 19.99
C LEU A 104 -9.11 -0.03 19.04
N PRO A 105 -10.25 0.57 19.43
CA PRO A 105 -11.39 0.64 18.53
C PRO A 105 -11.11 1.62 17.39
N GLU A 106 -11.30 1.16 16.14
CA GLU A 106 -11.47 1.99 14.94
C GLU A 106 -12.37 3.20 15.16
N ALA A 107 -12.21 4.21 14.30
CA ALA A 107 -12.88 5.50 14.45
C ALA A 107 -14.40 5.32 14.38
N SER A 108 -15.08 5.65 15.48
CA SER A 108 -16.53 5.84 15.48
C SER A 108 -16.90 7.13 14.74
N ALA A 109 -18.18 7.27 14.38
CA ALA A 109 -18.71 8.34 13.52
C ALA A 109 -18.39 9.80 13.92
N ASN A 110 -17.82 10.06 15.11
CA ASN A 110 -17.57 11.41 15.64
C ASN A 110 -16.24 11.46 16.41
N GLY A 111 -15.16 10.94 15.82
CA GLY A 111 -13.82 11.00 16.43
C GLY A 111 -13.35 12.43 16.59
N ASP A 112 -13.46 12.97 17.81
CA ASP A 112 -12.81 14.23 18.18
C ASP A 112 -11.29 14.02 18.12
N ALA A 113 -10.62 14.72 17.20
CA ALA A 113 -9.17 14.66 17.04
C ALA A 113 -8.44 14.98 18.35
N THR A 114 -9.03 15.82 19.22
CA THR A 114 -8.45 16.21 20.51
C THR A 114 -8.37 15.07 21.52
N ARG A 115 -9.07 13.95 21.28
CA ARG A 115 -9.05 12.75 22.13
C ARG A 115 -8.38 11.54 21.46
N CYS A 116 -7.60 11.78 20.40
CA CYS A 116 -6.92 10.70 19.71
C CYS A 116 -5.78 10.13 20.57
N THR A 117 -5.82 8.83 20.84
CA THR A 117 -4.82 8.10 21.63
C THR A 117 -3.76 7.38 20.78
N LYS A 118 -3.93 7.38 19.45
CA LYS A 118 -2.99 6.78 18.49
C LYS A 118 -1.89 7.80 18.16
N ASN A 119 -0.77 7.37 17.58
CA ASN A 119 0.39 8.19 17.21
C ASN A 119 0.04 9.30 16.18
N GLY A 120 -0.72 10.29 16.64
CA GLY A 120 -1.30 11.36 15.85
C GLY A 120 -0.74 12.68 16.33
N ASP A 121 0.45 13.02 15.84
CA ASP A 121 0.77 14.44 15.68
C ASP A 121 -0.09 14.96 14.52
N HIS A 122 -1.30 15.45 14.84
CA HIS A 122 -2.31 15.79 13.84
C HIS A 122 -1.87 16.92 12.91
N ASP A 123 -0.88 17.70 13.32
CA ASP A 123 -0.33 18.81 12.55
C ASP A 123 0.44 18.33 11.30
N ASN A 124 0.87 17.06 11.27
CA ASN A 124 1.61 16.47 10.16
C ASN A 124 0.70 15.83 9.09
N PHE A 125 -0.63 15.89 9.21
CA PHE A 125 -1.54 15.41 8.17
C PHE A 125 -1.80 16.47 7.09
N ILE A 126 -1.25 16.24 5.90
CA ILE A 126 -1.38 17.13 4.75
C ILE A 126 -2.65 16.76 3.99
N ALA A 127 -3.53 17.72 3.67
CA ALA A 127 -4.64 17.42 2.77
C ALA A 127 -4.11 17.08 1.38
N VAL A 128 -4.71 16.10 0.69
CA VAL A 128 -4.25 15.70 -0.65
C VAL A 128 -4.18 16.89 -1.61
N LYS A 129 -5.18 17.78 -1.57
CA LYS A 129 -5.22 19.02 -2.38
C LYS A 129 -4.11 20.03 -2.05
N ASP A 130 -3.55 19.96 -0.84
CA ASP A 130 -2.52 20.88 -0.34
C ASP A 130 -1.11 20.24 -0.45
N PHE A 131 -1.02 18.98 -0.87
CA PHE A 131 0.25 18.26 -1.01
C PHE A 131 1.05 18.79 -2.20
N THR A 132 2.33 19.06 -1.95
CA THR A 132 3.27 19.61 -2.92
C THR A 132 4.62 18.94 -2.76
N LEU A 133 5.51 19.14 -3.76
CA LEU A 133 6.88 18.65 -3.73
C LEU A 133 7.63 19.03 -2.44
N GLU A 134 7.40 20.22 -1.88
CA GLU A 134 8.12 20.70 -0.69
C GLU A 134 7.79 19.94 0.59
N HIS A 135 6.64 19.24 0.63
CA HIS A 135 6.29 18.36 1.73
C HIS A 135 7.13 17.08 1.78
N LEU A 136 7.82 16.73 0.67
CA LEU A 136 8.68 15.56 0.65
C LEU A 136 10.02 15.84 1.37
N PRO A 137 10.54 14.86 2.12
CA PRO A 137 11.91 14.87 2.65
C PRO A 137 12.93 15.12 1.53
N LYS A 138 14.00 15.86 1.82
CA LYS A 138 14.97 16.33 0.81
C LYS A 138 15.54 15.19 -0.03
N GLU A 139 15.74 14.02 0.57
CA GLU A 139 16.32 12.81 -0.02
C GLU A 139 15.44 12.22 -1.13
N ILE A 140 14.13 12.40 -1.01
CA ILE A 140 13.12 11.88 -1.95
C ILE A 140 12.29 13.01 -2.58
N ARG A 141 12.72 14.27 -2.43
CA ARG A 141 12.08 15.46 -3.00
C ARG A 141 12.30 15.52 -4.50
N HIS A 142 11.60 14.64 -5.20
CA HIS A 142 11.61 14.55 -6.65
C HIS A 142 10.18 14.63 -7.18
N LYS A 143 9.99 15.32 -8.32
CA LYS A 143 8.68 15.47 -8.94
C LYS A 143 8.01 14.13 -9.20
N CYS A 144 8.75 13.13 -9.69
CA CYS A 144 8.22 11.78 -9.93
C CYS A 144 7.69 11.10 -8.65
N VAL A 145 8.31 11.36 -7.49
CA VAL A 145 7.82 10.85 -6.19
C VAL A 145 6.51 11.54 -5.82
N ALA A 146 6.43 12.87 -5.97
CA ALA A 146 5.20 13.60 -5.71
C ALA A 146 4.06 13.16 -6.64
N ASP A 147 4.35 12.99 -7.92
CA ASP A 147 3.39 12.49 -8.92
C ASP A 147 2.89 11.08 -8.54
N TYR A 148 3.79 10.19 -8.13
CA TYR A 148 3.42 8.83 -7.70
C TYR A 148 2.59 8.82 -6.41
N VAL A 149 2.95 9.63 -5.41
CA VAL A 149 2.15 9.78 -4.17
C VAL A 149 0.75 10.29 -4.48
N LEU A 150 0.62 11.29 -5.37
CA LEU A 150 -0.69 11.80 -5.79
C LEU A 150 -1.48 10.75 -6.58
N ALA A 151 -0.83 9.95 -7.43
CA ALA A 151 -1.50 8.86 -8.14
C ALA A 151 -1.99 7.75 -7.17
N GLU A 152 -1.18 7.35 -6.19
CA GLU A 152 -1.59 6.43 -5.11
C GLU A 152 -2.74 7.00 -4.26
N SER A 153 -2.80 8.32 -4.08
CA SER A 153 -3.91 8.95 -3.36
C SER A 153 -5.25 8.78 -4.07
N LYS A 154 -5.27 8.66 -5.40
CA LYS A 154 -6.49 8.44 -6.18
C LYS A 154 -7.03 7.01 -6.02
N ILE A 155 -6.17 6.02 -5.73
CA ILE A 155 -6.59 4.64 -5.46
C ILE A 155 -7.04 4.39 -4.02
N THR A 156 -6.74 5.32 -3.12
CA THR A 156 -7.12 5.24 -1.71
C THR A 156 -8.62 5.52 -1.55
N VAL A 157 -9.32 4.65 -0.84
CA VAL A 157 -10.75 4.75 -0.56
C VAL A 157 -11.03 4.80 0.94
N LYS A 158 -12.21 5.32 1.30
CA LYS A 158 -12.73 5.23 2.66
C LYS A 158 -13.68 4.04 2.77
N VAL A 159 -13.47 3.20 3.78
CA VAL A 159 -14.31 2.04 4.08
C VAL A 159 -15.18 2.33 5.29
N LEU A 160 -16.48 2.07 5.19
CA LEU A 160 -17.47 2.34 6.22
C LEU A 160 -18.19 1.04 6.60
N VAL A 161 -17.80 0.42 7.71
CA VAL A 161 -18.43 -0.80 8.21
C VAL A 161 -19.46 -0.42 9.27
N LYS A 162 -20.75 -0.67 9.02
CA LYS A 162 -21.85 -0.19 9.89
C LYS A 162 -22.31 -1.20 10.93
N TRP A 163 -21.73 -2.40 10.91
CA TRP A 163 -22.16 -3.52 11.73
C TRP A 163 -20.98 -4.22 12.38
N ILE A 164 -21.23 -4.80 13.55
CA ILE A 164 -20.28 -5.61 14.28
C ILE A 164 -20.82 -7.03 14.30
N SER A 165 -20.13 -7.93 13.62
CA SER A 165 -20.57 -9.32 13.49
C SER A 165 -20.68 -10.00 14.84
N LYS A 166 -21.67 -10.88 14.98
CA LYS A 166 -21.82 -11.75 16.15
C LYS A 166 -20.66 -12.74 16.30
N ASN A 167 -19.94 -13.02 15.21
CA ASN A 167 -18.86 -14.00 15.14
C ASN A 167 -17.47 -13.41 15.45
N ARG A 168 -17.37 -12.10 15.73
CA ARG A 168 -16.11 -11.49 16.19
C ARG A 168 -15.55 -12.29 17.38
N PRO A 169 -14.25 -12.59 17.48
CA PRO A 169 -13.68 -13.36 18.59
C PRO A 169 -13.65 -12.55 19.90
N ASP A 170 -13.54 -13.21 21.06
CA ASP A 170 -13.52 -12.52 22.37
C ASP A 170 -12.30 -11.62 22.56
N THR A 171 -11.23 -11.90 21.82
CA THR A 171 -10.00 -11.09 21.77
C THR A 171 -10.16 -9.79 20.96
N SER A 172 -11.29 -9.59 20.28
CA SER A 172 -11.57 -8.37 19.52
C SER A 172 -12.00 -7.24 20.43
N THR A 173 -11.51 -6.01 20.19
CA THR A 173 -12.03 -4.75 20.78
C THR A 173 -13.54 -4.61 20.70
N TRP A 174 -14.13 -5.21 19.67
CA TRP A 174 -15.56 -5.11 19.37
C TRP A 174 -16.39 -6.24 19.96
N ALA A 175 -15.80 -7.16 20.74
CA ALA A 175 -16.49 -8.32 21.31
C ALA A 175 -17.72 -7.94 22.15
N GLY A 176 -17.63 -6.86 22.95
CA GLY A 176 -18.75 -6.35 23.76
C GLY A 176 -19.86 -5.65 22.97
N LEU A 177 -19.65 -5.39 21.67
CA LEU A 177 -20.58 -4.69 20.79
C LEU A 177 -21.10 -5.58 19.64
N ARG A 178 -20.88 -6.89 19.70
CA ARG A 178 -21.42 -7.88 18.76
C ARG A 178 -22.92 -7.72 18.54
N GLY A 179 -23.33 -7.83 17.28
CA GLY A 179 -24.74 -7.72 16.88
C GLY A 179 -25.33 -6.32 17.04
N LYS A 180 -24.49 -5.29 17.17
CA LYS A 180 -24.92 -3.88 17.23
C LYS A 180 -24.52 -3.13 15.97
N THR A 181 -25.36 -2.16 15.61
CA THR A 181 -25.05 -1.16 14.60
C THR A 181 -24.08 -0.14 15.20
N SER A 182 -22.87 -0.07 14.65
CA SER A 182 -21.85 0.89 15.04
C SER A 182 -20.98 1.20 13.83
N LEU A 183 -21.01 2.45 13.38
CA LEU A 183 -20.18 2.88 12.25
C LEU A 183 -18.71 2.90 12.65
N ARG A 184 -17.91 2.14 11.90
CA ARG A 184 -16.45 2.12 11.97
C ARG A 184 -15.90 2.60 10.64
N ASN A 185 -15.11 3.66 10.68
CA ASN A 185 -14.42 4.19 9.51
C ASN A 185 -13.02 3.59 9.45
N ALA A 186 -12.60 3.26 8.24
CA ALA A 186 -11.26 2.79 7.91
C ALA A 186 -10.85 3.29 6.53
N SER A 187 -9.64 2.95 6.14
CA SER A 187 -9.11 3.19 4.80
C SER A 187 -8.98 1.88 4.05
N GLY A 188 -8.83 1.99 2.74
CA GLY A 188 -8.53 0.88 1.86
C GLY A 188 -7.87 1.41 0.60
N LYS A 189 -7.53 0.49 -0.30
CA LYS A 189 -7.21 0.84 -1.68
C LYS A 189 -7.96 -0.06 -2.63
N PHE A 190 -8.36 0.47 -3.78
CA PHE A 190 -8.91 -0.38 -4.83
C PHE A 190 -7.80 -1.11 -5.60
N VAL A 191 -8.15 -2.28 -6.12
CA VAL A 191 -7.38 -3.07 -7.07
C VAL A 191 -8.34 -3.42 -8.20
N LEU A 192 -8.00 -3.04 -9.42
CA LEU A 192 -8.81 -3.28 -10.60
C LEU A 192 -8.05 -4.24 -11.50
N ASP A 193 -8.56 -5.46 -11.63
CA ASP A 193 -8.02 -6.47 -12.52
C ASP A 193 -8.94 -6.57 -13.76
N ASN A 194 -8.36 -6.76 -14.95
CA ASN A 194 -9.08 -7.01 -16.21
C ASN A 194 -10.32 -6.12 -16.44
N PRO A 195 -10.18 -4.79 -16.51
CA PRO A 195 -11.32 -3.86 -16.54
C PRO A 195 -12.27 -4.07 -17.72
N HIS A 196 -11.81 -4.66 -18.82
CA HIS A 196 -12.63 -4.97 -20.00
C HIS A 196 -13.47 -6.25 -19.87
N SER A 197 -13.19 -7.09 -18.85
CA SER A 197 -13.94 -8.30 -18.57
C SER A 197 -14.96 -8.03 -17.47
N PHE A 198 -16.14 -7.56 -17.85
CA PHE A 198 -17.23 -7.29 -16.92
C PHE A 198 -18.57 -7.85 -17.40
N GLN A 199 -19.52 -7.96 -16.47
CA GLN A 199 -20.91 -8.32 -16.75
C GLN A 199 -21.84 -7.23 -16.25
N VAL A 200 -22.95 -7.01 -16.94
CA VAL A 200 -24.02 -6.12 -16.47
C VAL A 200 -25.11 -6.97 -15.83
N LYS A 201 -25.45 -6.71 -14.57
CA LYS A 201 -26.47 -7.46 -13.83
C LYS A 201 -27.37 -6.57 -13.00
N ASP A 202 -28.49 -7.10 -12.54
CA ASP A 202 -29.36 -6.40 -11.59
C ASP A 202 -28.60 -6.06 -10.30
N CYS A 203 -28.83 -4.85 -9.77
CA CYS A 203 -28.21 -4.44 -8.53
C CYS A 203 -28.66 -5.35 -7.38
N PRO A 204 -27.73 -6.01 -6.67
CA PRO A 204 -28.07 -6.93 -5.58
C PRO A 204 -28.42 -6.20 -4.28
N ILE A 205 -28.34 -4.86 -4.24
CA ILE A 205 -28.45 -4.07 -3.01
C ILE A 205 -29.92 -3.69 -2.74
N PRO A 206 -30.57 -4.24 -1.68
CA PRO A 206 -32.01 -4.06 -1.47
C PRO A 206 -32.44 -2.62 -1.19
N HIS A 207 -31.58 -1.79 -0.60
CA HIS A 207 -31.83 -0.39 -0.30
C HIS A 207 -30.73 0.50 -0.88
N CYS A 208 -30.41 0.30 -2.16
CA CYS A 208 -29.38 1.06 -2.85
C CYS A 208 -29.73 2.56 -2.92
N HIS A 209 -28.73 3.43 -2.70
CA HIS A 209 -28.86 4.87 -2.84
C HIS A 209 -29.15 5.32 -4.28
N ARG A 210 -28.84 4.48 -5.28
CA ARG A 210 -29.09 4.77 -6.69
C ARG A 210 -30.52 4.44 -7.16
N LYS A 211 -31.40 4.03 -6.24
CA LYS A 211 -32.80 3.74 -6.60
C LYS A 211 -33.57 4.99 -7.03
N ASP A 212 -33.25 6.14 -6.47
CA ASP A 212 -33.98 7.38 -6.71
C ASP A 212 -33.64 7.98 -8.09
N ASP A 213 -32.39 7.83 -8.56
CA ASP A 213 -31.92 8.35 -9.86
C ASP A 213 -31.94 7.31 -10.98
N LEU A 214 -31.58 6.04 -10.71
CA LEU A 214 -31.54 4.97 -11.73
C LEU A 214 -32.78 4.06 -11.75
N GLY A 215 -33.69 4.22 -10.78
CA GLY A 215 -34.91 3.43 -10.66
C GLY A 215 -34.74 2.09 -9.91
N PRO A 216 -35.85 1.36 -9.66
CA PRO A 216 -35.85 0.19 -8.78
C PRO A 216 -35.13 -1.06 -9.34
N ASN A 217 -35.02 -1.17 -10.67
CA ASN A 217 -34.38 -2.30 -11.38
C ASN A 217 -33.07 -1.88 -12.05
N HIS A 218 -32.37 -0.91 -11.45
CA HIS A 218 -31.10 -0.43 -11.99
C HIS A 218 -30.06 -1.55 -12.02
N LYS A 219 -29.13 -1.43 -12.98
CA LYS A 219 -28.07 -2.39 -13.19
C LYS A 219 -26.78 -1.92 -12.52
N ILE A 220 -25.88 -2.87 -12.29
CA ILE A 220 -24.49 -2.63 -11.94
C ILE A 220 -23.56 -3.28 -12.95
N ILE A 221 -22.36 -2.75 -13.05
CA ILE A 221 -21.25 -3.35 -13.74
C ILE A 221 -20.48 -4.21 -12.72
N GLU A 222 -20.45 -5.52 -12.96
CA GLU A 222 -19.61 -6.45 -12.22
C GLU A 222 -18.29 -6.64 -12.95
N ALA A 223 -17.34 -5.75 -12.66
CA ALA A 223 -15.93 -5.90 -13.02
C ALA A 223 -15.15 -6.61 -11.90
N ASP A 224 -13.88 -6.94 -12.15
CA ASP A 224 -12.98 -7.43 -11.09
C ASP A 224 -12.34 -6.28 -10.29
N LEU A 225 -13.22 -5.46 -9.71
CA LEU A 225 -12.86 -4.37 -8.80
C LEU A 225 -12.94 -4.85 -7.36
N LYS A 226 -11.80 -4.86 -6.68
CA LYS A 226 -11.65 -5.30 -5.29
C LYS A 226 -11.19 -4.14 -4.41
N ILE A 227 -11.64 -4.09 -3.17
CA ILE A 227 -11.07 -3.24 -2.13
C ILE A 227 -10.20 -4.08 -1.22
N PHE A 228 -8.98 -3.61 -1.02
CA PHE A 228 -8.01 -4.20 -0.13
C PHE A 228 -7.93 -3.37 1.17
N THR A 229 -8.21 -4.00 2.30
CA THR A 229 -8.14 -3.41 3.66
C THR A 229 -7.72 -4.48 4.68
N ASN A 230 -7.87 -4.20 5.98
CA ASN A 230 -7.55 -5.14 7.04
C ASN A 230 -8.72 -6.03 7.46
N LYS A 231 -8.41 -7.24 7.93
CA LYS A 231 -9.40 -8.19 8.45
C LYS A 231 -10.00 -7.73 9.78
N HIS A 232 -9.23 -7.03 10.61
CA HIS A 232 -9.81 -6.41 11.81
C HIS A 232 -10.78 -5.26 11.47
N VAL A 233 -10.65 -4.61 10.31
CA VAL A 233 -11.63 -3.63 9.80
C VAL A 233 -12.90 -4.35 9.37
N LEU A 234 -12.81 -5.29 8.42
CA LEU A 234 -13.94 -6.06 7.89
C LEU A 234 -13.72 -7.56 8.14
N TYR A 235 -14.49 -8.12 9.06
CA TYR A 235 -14.20 -9.47 9.60
C TYR A 235 -14.83 -10.61 8.80
N ASP A 236 -16.10 -10.50 8.45
CA ASP A 236 -16.87 -11.56 7.78
C ASP A 236 -18.00 -11.00 6.91
N GLU A 237 -18.75 -11.92 6.29
CA GLU A 237 -19.92 -11.65 5.43
C GLU A 237 -21.04 -10.89 6.16
N ASP A 238 -21.20 -11.09 7.47
CA ASP A 238 -22.23 -10.38 8.26
C ASP A 238 -21.91 -8.87 8.32
N GLU A 239 -20.63 -8.51 8.46
CA GLU A 239 -20.20 -7.10 8.34
C GLU A 239 -20.22 -6.58 6.90
N LEU A 240 -19.86 -7.42 5.93
CA LEU A 240 -19.82 -7.06 4.50
C LEU A 240 -21.15 -6.50 4.02
N ASN A 241 -22.25 -7.17 4.36
CA ASN A 241 -23.61 -6.80 3.95
C ASN A 241 -24.04 -5.39 4.38
N ARG A 242 -23.29 -4.76 5.28
CA ARG A 242 -23.54 -3.40 5.80
C ARG A 242 -22.30 -2.52 5.66
N THR A 243 -21.50 -2.79 4.63
CA THR A 243 -20.28 -2.04 4.32
C THR A 243 -20.46 -1.20 3.07
N GLU A 244 -20.09 0.07 3.19
CA GLU A 244 -20.03 1.05 2.11
C GLU A 244 -18.58 1.46 1.85
N VAL A 245 -18.32 1.89 0.63
CA VAL A 245 -17.03 2.43 0.20
C VAL A 245 -17.26 3.79 -0.45
N ASP A 246 -16.59 4.82 0.08
CA ASP A 246 -16.57 6.14 -0.53
C ASP A 246 -15.26 6.28 -1.33
N PHE A 247 -15.38 6.38 -2.65
CA PHE A 247 -14.32 6.79 -3.55
C PHE A 247 -14.20 8.31 -3.56
N PHE A 248 -12.98 8.81 -3.76
CA PHE A 248 -12.69 10.23 -3.98
C PHE A 248 -13.15 11.17 -2.85
N TYR A 249 -13.18 10.71 -1.60
CA TYR A 249 -13.51 11.55 -0.44
C TYR A 249 -12.35 12.46 -0.01
N ASP A 250 -12.09 13.50 -0.80
CA ASP A 250 -10.90 14.36 -0.65
C ASP A 250 -11.18 15.68 0.10
N SER A 251 -12.46 16.06 0.27
CA SER A 251 -12.88 17.28 0.94
C SER A 251 -14.19 17.11 1.73
N LYS A 252 -14.43 18.02 2.70
CA LYS A 252 -15.62 17.98 3.58
C LYS A 252 -16.94 18.25 2.84
N ASP A 253 -16.88 19.00 1.75
CA ASP A 253 -18.01 19.28 0.85
C ASP A 253 -18.38 18.06 -0.03
N LYS A 254 -17.57 17.00 -0.01
CA LYS A 254 -17.78 15.73 -0.72
C LYS A 254 -17.88 15.90 -2.24
N VAL A 255 -17.26 16.94 -2.80
CA VAL A 255 -17.22 17.12 -4.26
C VAL A 255 -16.57 15.91 -4.92
N GLY A 256 -17.25 15.34 -5.92
CA GLY A 256 -16.76 14.19 -6.69
C GLY A 256 -16.77 12.85 -5.95
N LEU A 257 -17.31 12.79 -4.73
CA LEU A 257 -17.45 11.56 -3.95
C LEU A 257 -18.40 10.59 -4.66
N VAL A 258 -17.96 9.35 -4.82
CA VAL A 258 -18.78 8.27 -5.36
C VAL A 258 -18.91 7.17 -4.33
N LYS A 259 -20.14 6.78 -4.02
CA LYS A 259 -20.44 5.75 -3.03
C LYS A 259 -20.76 4.44 -3.71
N GLU A 260 -20.22 3.34 -3.18
CA GLU A 260 -20.51 1.98 -3.62
C GLU A 260 -20.67 1.02 -2.43
N TYR A 261 -21.20 -0.18 -2.69
CA TYR A 261 -21.50 -1.18 -1.66
C TYR A 261 -20.63 -2.41 -1.82
N ALA A 262 -20.21 -3.00 -0.71
CA ALA A 262 -19.51 -4.28 -0.71
C ALA A 262 -20.49 -5.43 -1.06
N THR A 263 -20.04 -6.41 -1.85
CA THR A 263 -20.92 -7.48 -2.40
C THR A 263 -20.40 -8.89 -2.23
N GLN A 264 -19.08 -9.09 -2.15
CA GLN A 264 -18.50 -10.42 -1.99
C GLN A 264 -17.18 -10.35 -1.21
N LEU A 265 -17.04 -11.13 -0.13
CA LEU A 265 -15.76 -11.26 0.56
C LEU A 265 -14.93 -12.37 -0.08
N PHE A 266 -13.63 -12.14 -0.24
CA PHE A 266 -12.71 -13.18 -0.66
C PHE A 266 -12.04 -13.84 0.54
N TYR A 267 -11.84 -15.14 0.43
CA TYR A 267 -11.11 -15.88 1.46
C TYR A 267 -9.69 -15.31 1.61
N THR A 268 -9.34 -15.01 2.86
CA THR A 268 -7.99 -14.66 3.26
C THR A 268 -7.56 -15.54 4.43
N LYS A 269 -6.26 -15.84 4.49
CA LYS A 269 -5.72 -16.72 5.52
C LYS A 269 -6.08 -16.23 6.93
N PRO A 270 -6.42 -17.13 7.87
CA PRO A 270 -6.69 -16.76 9.25
C PRO A 270 -5.55 -15.99 9.93
N SER A 271 -4.30 -16.32 9.62
CA SER A 271 -3.08 -15.67 10.15
C SER A 271 -2.78 -14.31 9.54
N SER A 272 -3.46 -13.94 8.45
CA SER A 272 -3.27 -12.66 7.78
C SER A 272 -4.32 -11.67 8.23
N ASP A 273 -3.88 -10.46 8.58
CA ASP A 273 -4.77 -9.34 8.87
C ASP A 273 -5.19 -8.58 7.61
N LYS A 274 -5.13 -9.22 6.44
CA LYS A 274 -5.47 -8.65 5.13
C LYS A 274 -6.79 -9.23 4.67
N THR A 275 -7.67 -8.43 4.08
CA THR A 275 -8.92 -8.89 3.48
C THR A 275 -9.22 -8.17 2.16
N PHE A 276 -9.91 -8.86 1.25
CA PHE A 276 -10.33 -8.32 -0.03
C PHE A 276 -11.83 -8.53 -0.19
N PHE A 277 -12.52 -7.56 -0.78
CA PHE A 277 -13.92 -7.71 -1.13
C PHE A 277 -14.28 -6.98 -2.43
N LYS A 278 -15.24 -7.52 -3.19
CA LYS A 278 -15.81 -6.84 -4.35
C LYS A 278 -16.74 -5.71 -3.93
N VAL A 279 -16.84 -4.71 -4.80
CA VAL A 279 -17.82 -3.61 -4.67
C VAL A 279 -18.69 -3.51 -5.91
N THR A 280 -19.87 -2.90 -5.75
CA THR A 280 -20.72 -2.50 -6.87
C THR A 280 -20.06 -1.40 -7.71
N ILE A 281 -20.46 -1.29 -8.97
CA ILE A 281 -20.18 -0.16 -9.84
C ILE A 281 -21.51 0.21 -10.49
N HIS A 282 -22.12 1.32 -10.06
CA HIS A 282 -23.41 1.75 -10.62
C HIS A 282 -23.26 2.59 -11.90
N ASP A 283 -22.05 3.07 -12.17
CA ASP A 283 -21.78 4.04 -13.23
C ASP A 283 -20.61 3.58 -14.10
N GLU A 284 -20.81 3.57 -15.42
CA GLU A 284 -19.75 3.25 -16.37
C GLU A 284 -18.62 4.27 -16.33
N GLU A 285 -18.94 5.55 -16.07
CA GLU A 285 -17.94 6.60 -15.91
C GLU A 285 -17.00 6.32 -14.73
N LEU A 286 -17.52 5.70 -13.65
CA LEU A 286 -16.68 5.27 -12.54
C LEU A 286 -15.67 4.22 -13.00
N LEU A 287 -16.09 3.19 -13.75
CA LEU A 287 -15.18 2.14 -14.21
C LEU A 287 -14.07 2.71 -15.10
N HIS A 288 -14.42 3.52 -16.10
CA HIS A 288 -13.45 4.20 -16.99
C HIS A 288 -12.48 5.09 -16.20
N ARG A 289 -12.99 5.82 -15.20
CA ARG A 289 -12.17 6.65 -14.32
C ARG A 289 -11.19 5.83 -13.48
N LEU A 290 -11.63 4.70 -12.93
CA LEU A 290 -10.77 3.81 -12.14
C LEU A 290 -9.68 3.16 -12.99
N GLU A 291 -10.00 2.76 -14.22
CA GLU A 291 -9.04 2.23 -15.18
C GLU A 291 -7.96 3.28 -15.53
N GLN A 292 -8.38 4.52 -15.85
CA GLN A 292 -7.43 5.60 -16.11
C GLN A 292 -6.54 5.87 -14.89
N ILE A 293 -7.09 5.83 -13.68
CA ILE A 293 -6.31 6.01 -12.45
C ILE A 293 -5.28 4.91 -12.26
N ASP A 294 -5.63 3.64 -12.51
CA ASP A 294 -4.66 2.54 -12.37
C ASP A 294 -3.54 2.65 -13.42
N ASN A 295 -3.88 3.01 -14.66
CA ASN A 295 -2.92 3.29 -15.73
C ASN A 295 -1.98 4.43 -15.36
N ASP A 296 -2.52 5.57 -14.89
CA ASP A 296 -1.75 6.74 -14.44
C ASP A 296 -0.81 6.38 -13.29
N LYS A 297 -1.30 5.61 -12.30
CA LYS A 297 -0.50 5.13 -11.17
C LYS A 297 0.65 4.26 -11.65
N SER A 298 0.35 3.30 -12.52
CA SER A 298 1.36 2.38 -13.06
C SER A 298 2.43 3.16 -13.84
N ALA A 299 2.02 4.10 -14.70
CA ALA A 299 2.95 4.98 -15.40
C ALA A 299 3.79 5.84 -14.43
N ALA A 300 3.19 6.40 -13.38
CA ALA A 300 3.90 7.19 -12.37
C ALA A 300 4.94 6.35 -11.61
N PHE A 301 4.62 5.10 -11.27
CA PHE A 301 5.58 4.18 -10.64
C PHE A 301 6.77 3.88 -11.56
N TRP A 302 6.51 3.56 -12.84
CA TRP A 302 7.58 3.23 -13.80
C TRP A 302 8.49 4.41 -14.14
N ASN A 303 8.04 5.64 -13.90
CA ASN A 303 8.84 6.85 -14.00
C ASN A 303 9.78 7.08 -12.81
N LEU A 304 9.71 6.27 -11.74
CA LEU A 304 10.60 6.40 -10.57
C LEU A 304 11.98 5.82 -10.88
N PRO A 305 13.07 6.61 -10.80
CA PRO A 305 14.41 6.07 -10.95
C PRO A 305 14.73 5.07 -9.84
N SER A 306 15.49 4.01 -10.16
CA SER A 306 15.87 2.99 -9.19
C SER A 306 16.62 3.54 -7.97
N GLN A 307 17.42 4.60 -8.15
CA GLN A 307 18.10 5.29 -7.05
C GLN A 307 17.10 5.99 -6.10
N VAL A 308 16.01 6.54 -6.64
CA VAL A 308 14.95 7.17 -5.87
C VAL A 308 14.14 6.12 -5.12
N LEU A 309 13.78 5.02 -5.78
CA LEU A 309 13.11 3.87 -5.15
C LEU A 309 13.90 3.32 -3.95
N ARG A 310 15.24 3.27 -4.04
CA ARG A 310 16.11 2.88 -2.93
C ARG A 310 16.08 3.87 -1.77
N LYS A 311 16.05 5.18 -2.04
CA LYS A 311 15.93 6.20 -0.98
C LYS A 311 14.55 6.20 -0.34
N MET A 312 13.50 5.95 -1.13
CA MET A 312 12.12 5.82 -0.64
C MET A 312 11.94 4.69 0.37
N SER A 313 12.82 3.68 0.42
CA SER A 313 12.74 2.63 1.45
C SER A 313 13.20 3.10 2.84
N ALA A 314 13.65 4.34 3.01
CA ALA A 314 13.89 4.93 4.33
C ALA A 314 12.63 5.61 4.91
N PHE A 315 11.58 5.75 4.11
CA PHE A 315 10.38 6.50 4.46
C PHE A 315 9.14 5.62 4.35
N ALA A 316 8.14 5.95 5.17
CA ALA A 316 6.79 5.42 5.05
C ALA A 316 5.83 6.58 4.79
N ILE A 317 5.22 6.61 3.61
CA ILE A 317 4.21 7.62 3.24
C ILE A 317 2.85 6.94 3.32
N VAL A 318 1.99 7.42 4.22
CA VAL A 318 0.67 6.85 4.47
C VAL A 318 -0.38 7.76 3.86
N ILE A 319 -1.30 7.18 3.08
CA ILE A 319 -2.46 7.91 2.54
C ILE A 319 -3.71 7.32 3.14
N SER A 320 -4.44 8.11 3.94
CA SER A 320 -5.49 7.58 4.81
C SER A 320 -6.68 8.54 4.96
N HIS A 321 -7.77 8.01 5.51
CA HIS A 321 -8.92 8.76 6.00
C HIS A 321 -8.88 8.85 7.54
N PRO A 322 -8.03 9.72 8.11
CA PRO A 322 -7.86 9.82 9.56
C PRO A 322 -9.18 10.19 10.23
N HIS A 323 -9.62 9.41 11.21
CA HIS A 323 -10.92 9.51 11.88
C HIS A 323 -12.13 9.43 10.94
N GLY A 324 -11.96 8.88 9.73
CA GLY A 324 -12.97 8.92 8.68
C GLY A 324 -13.16 10.29 8.05
N MET A 325 -12.21 11.21 8.23
CA MET A 325 -12.18 12.55 7.63
C MET A 325 -11.70 12.50 6.18
N PRO A 326 -11.76 13.62 5.44
CA PRO A 326 -11.24 13.67 4.07
C PRO A 326 -9.78 13.21 3.99
N LYS A 327 -9.43 12.63 2.85
CA LYS A 327 -8.14 11.97 2.60
C LYS A 327 -6.95 12.87 2.95
N LYS A 328 -5.98 12.31 3.65
CA LYS A 328 -4.74 12.97 4.08
C LYS A 328 -3.52 12.13 3.72
N ILE A 329 -2.40 12.82 3.57
CA ILE A 329 -1.06 12.26 3.40
C ILE A 329 -0.26 12.56 4.66
N SER A 330 0.42 11.57 5.21
CA SER A 330 1.42 11.74 6.26
C SER A 330 2.72 11.05 5.86
N ILE A 331 3.84 11.61 6.30
CA ILE A 331 5.19 11.13 5.96
C ILE A 331 5.98 10.92 7.24
N GLY A 332 6.72 9.83 7.30
CA GLY A 332 7.65 9.52 8.38
C GLY A 332 8.74 8.58 7.90
N HIS A 333 9.52 8.09 8.84
CA HIS A 333 10.69 7.27 8.63
C HIS A 333 10.40 5.82 9.00
N VAL A 334 11.07 4.93 8.28
CA VAL A 334 11.18 3.54 8.67
C VAL A 334 12.23 3.45 9.77
N ILE A 335 11.81 2.97 10.94
CA ILE A 335 12.62 2.95 12.16
C ILE A 335 13.34 1.61 12.31
N ARG A 336 12.65 0.50 12.03
CA ARG A 336 13.26 -0.84 12.09
C ARG A 336 12.55 -1.82 11.17
N VAL A 337 13.28 -2.83 10.74
CA VAL A 337 12.76 -3.98 9.99
C VAL A 337 13.09 -5.23 10.78
N SER A 338 12.09 -6.03 11.10
CA SER A 338 12.26 -7.33 11.73
C SER A 338 11.68 -8.43 10.84
N GLU A 339 12.17 -9.66 10.99
CA GLU A 339 11.66 -10.83 10.29
C GLU A 339 10.77 -11.64 11.23
N GLU A 340 9.64 -12.14 10.75
CA GLU A 340 8.73 -13.01 11.50
C GLU A 340 8.40 -14.25 10.66
N ASN A 341 7.92 -15.31 11.32
CA ASN A 341 7.57 -16.60 10.72
C ASN A 341 8.73 -17.22 9.94
N LEU A 342 9.93 -17.29 10.54
CA LEU A 342 11.10 -17.95 9.96
C LEU A 342 11.19 -19.40 10.46
N THR A 343 10.53 -20.32 9.75
CA THR A 343 10.64 -21.77 9.94
C THR A 343 11.07 -22.43 8.64
N ASP A 344 11.63 -23.64 8.70
CA ASP A 344 12.01 -24.39 7.49
C ASP A 344 10.85 -24.54 6.50
N GLU A 345 9.63 -24.78 7.00
CA GLU A 345 8.40 -24.84 6.21
C GLU A 345 8.14 -23.51 5.49
N THR A 346 8.14 -22.39 6.22
CA THR A 346 7.86 -21.07 5.64
C THR A 346 8.96 -20.66 4.64
N ILE A 347 10.20 -21.04 4.88
CA ILE A 347 11.31 -20.78 3.95
C ILE A 347 11.12 -21.57 2.66
N ALA A 348 10.71 -22.84 2.75
CA ALA A 348 10.38 -23.65 1.58
C ALA A 348 9.20 -23.04 0.80
N ASN A 349 8.15 -22.63 1.50
CA ASN A 349 6.99 -21.93 0.94
C ASN A 349 7.39 -20.62 0.24
N ALA A 350 8.32 -19.86 0.80
CA ALA A 350 8.81 -18.61 0.19
C ALA A 350 9.54 -18.85 -1.13
N LYS A 351 10.31 -19.94 -1.22
CA LYS A 351 10.97 -20.36 -2.46
C LYS A 351 9.96 -20.79 -3.52
N GLU A 352 8.92 -21.53 -3.12
CA GLU A 352 7.82 -21.89 -4.02
C GLU A 352 7.10 -20.64 -4.53
N ALA A 353 6.74 -19.70 -3.65
CA ALA A 353 6.10 -18.45 -4.03
C ALA A 353 6.99 -17.61 -4.98
N ALA A 354 8.29 -17.56 -4.74
CA ALA A 354 9.25 -16.87 -5.61
C ALA A 354 9.35 -17.54 -6.99
N LEU A 355 9.23 -18.87 -7.07
CA LEU A 355 9.19 -19.59 -8.34
C LEU A 355 7.91 -19.28 -9.12
N LEU A 356 6.75 -19.33 -8.49
CA LEU A 356 5.47 -18.97 -9.11
C LEU A 356 5.48 -17.54 -9.64
N GLU A 357 5.99 -16.61 -8.82
CA GLU A 357 6.16 -15.21 -9.21
C GLU A 357 7.05 -15.09 -10.44
N ARG A 358 8.19 -15.78 -10.45
CA ARG A 358 9.13 -15.76 -11.56
C ARG A 358 8.49 -16.27 -12.85
N THR A 359 7.76 -17.38 -12.78
CA THR A 359 7.03 -17.94 -13.93
C THR A 359 6.05 -16.91 -14.49
N TRP A 360 5.25 -16.27 -13.63
CA TRP A 360 4.34 -15.21 -14.05
C TRP A 360 5.07 -14.03 -14.70
N PHE A 361 6.14 -13.52 -14.09
CA PHE A 361 6.92 -12.43 -14.67
C PHE A 361 7.55 -12.77 -16.02
N GLU A 362 7.89 -14.03 -16.26
CA GLU A 362 8.44 -14.47 -17.54
C GLU A 362 7.34 -14.66 -18.59
N SER A 363 6.23 -15.29 -18.23
CA SER A 363 5.15 -15.62 -19.16
C SER A 363 4.23 -14.44 -19.47
N HIS A 364 4.11 -13.48 -18.54
CA HIS A 364 3.08 -12.44 -18.54
C HIS A 364 1.65 -13.01 -18.69
N SER A 365 1.45 -14.28 -18.32
CA SER A 365 0.15 -14.95 -18.48
C SER A 365 -0.75 -14.70 -17.26
N GLU A 366 -2.05 -14.54 -17.52
CA GLU A 366 -3.06 -14.42 -16.48
C GLU A 366 -3.16 -15.70 -15.63
N GLU A 367 -3.00 -16.87 -16.25
CA GLU A 367 -3.03 -18.16 -15.56
C GLU A 367 -1.93 -18.26 -14.50
N ASP A 368 -0.70 -17.85 -14.83
CA ASP A 368 0.42 -17.90 -13.89
C ASP A 368 0.31 -16.82 -12.80
N TYR A 369 -0.27 -15.65 -13.13
CA TYR A 369 -0.64 -14.65 -12.13
C TYR A 369 -1.61 -15.24 -11.10
N LEU A 370 -2.66 -15.94 -11.56
CA LEU A 370 -3.63 -16.59 -10.68
C LEU A 370 -2.99 -17.67 -9.82
N LYS A 371 -2.07 -18.48 -10.36
CA LYS A 371 -1.30 -19.48 -9.58
C LYS A 371 -0.43 -18.80 -8.52
N PHE A 372 0.28 -17.73 -8.88
CA PHE A 372 1.09 -16.96 -7.94
C PHE A 372 0.24 -16.36 -6.82
N MET A 373 -0.85 -15.69 -7.15
CA MET A 373 -1.78 -15.11 -6.18
C MET A 373 -2.42 -16.19 -5.28
N ALA A 374 -2.77 -17.34 -5.84
CA ALA A 374 -3.24 -18.49 -5.06
C ALA A 374 -2.16 -19.01 -4.10
N GLY A 375 -0.90 -19.08 -4.53
CA GLY A 375 0.25 -19.43 -3.69
C GLY A 375 0.42 -18.47 -2.51
N LEU A 376 0.45 -17.16 -2.78
CA LEU A 376 0.45 -16.12 -1.74
C LEU A 376 -0.76 -16.23 -0.79
N GLY A 377 -1.90 -16.67 -1.31
CA GLY A 377 -3.13 -16.91 -0.57
C GLY A 377 -3.16 -18.20 0.25
N ARG A 378 -2.36 -19.23 -0.07
CA ARG A 378 -2.38 -20.56 0.58
C ARG A 378 -1.17 -20.92 1.44
N LEU A 379 0.02 -20.44 1.08
CA LEU A 379 1.27 -20.75 1.77
C LEU A 379 1.54 -19.90 3.02
N ASN A 380 1.94 -20.50 4.15
CA ASN A 380 2.47 -19.72 5.27
C ASN A 380 3.85 -19.18 4.87
N LEU A 381 3.98 -17.86 4.78
CA LEU A 381 5.18 -17.20 4.27
C LEU A 381 5.88 -16.43 5.39
N PRO A 382 7.22 -16.38 5.36
CA PRO A 382 7.98 -15.48 6.21
C PRO A 382 7.64 -14.05 5.78
N VAL A 383 7.73 -13.12 6.72
CA VAL A 383 7.35 -11.73 6.48
C VAL A 383 8.39 -10.78 7.04
N TYR A 384 8.60 -9.68 6.33
CA TYR A 384 9.19 -8.49 6.96
C TYR A 384 8.09 -7.73 7.69
N LYS A 385 8.35 -7.41 8.95
CA LYS A 385 7.59 -6.45 9.72
C LYS A 385 8.35 -5.13 9.73
N ILE A 386 7.79 -4.16 9.04
CA ILE A 386 8.37 -2.83 8.87
C ILE A 386 7.74 -1.92 9.90
N TRP A 387 8.56 -1.31 10.75
CA TRP A 387 8.14 -0.38 11.78
C TRP A 387 8.51 1.04 11.38
N TYR A 388 7.60 1.98 11.60
CA TYR A 388 7.74 3.36 11.15
C TYR A 388 7.05 4.35 12.09
N ASP A 389 7.51 5.60 12.09
CA ASP A 389 7.01 6.66 12.97
C ASP A 389 5.95 7.57 12.31
N THR A 390 5.63 7.35 11.03
CA THR A 390 4.65 8.14 10.27
C THR A 390 3.35 8.31 11.04
N PRO A 391 2.84 9.55 11.21
CA PRO A 391 1.60 9.77 11.94
C PRO A 391 0.42 8.99 11.35
N THR A 392 -0.30 8.28 12.22
CA THR A 392 -1.53 7.56 11.89
C THR A 392 -2.56 7.79 12.99
N CYS A 393 -3.83 7.58 12.68
CA CYS A 393 -4.86 7.59 13.71
C CYS A 393 -5.91 6.51 13.46
N LYS A 394 -6.94 6.50 14.29
CA LYS A 394 -8.12 5.65 14.06
C LYS A 394 -8.66 5.93 12.66
N GLY A 395 -9.05 4.90 11.91
CA GLY A 395 -9.45 5.06 10.52
C GLY A 395 -8.30 5.02 9.50
N SER A 396 -7.03 5.04 9.93
CA SER A 396 -5.88 4.77 9.05
C SER A 396 -5.65 3.28 8.79
N SER A 397 -6.33 2.38 9.48
CA SER A 397 -6.24 0.94 9.20
C SER A 397 -6.67 0.65 7.77
N GLY A 398 -5.88 -0.18 7.07
CA GLY A 398 -6.10 -0.50 5.66
C GLY A 398 -5.58 0.54 4.68
N SER A 399 -4.93 1.61 5.16
CA SER A 399 -4.33 2.63 4.29
C SER A 399 -3.15 2.07 3.51
N PRO A 400 -3.00 2.42 2.22
CA PRO A 400 -1.75 2.16 1.51
C PRO A 400 -0.58 2.84 2.23
N VAL A 401 0.53 2.12 2.32
CA VAL A 401 1.82 2.64 2.79
C VAL A 401 2.81 2.54 1.64
N ILE A 402 3.21 3.68 1.11
CA ILE A 402 4.25 3.74 0.10
C ILE A 402 5.60 3.63 0.80
N PHE A 403 6.36 2.63 0.39
CA PHE A 403 7.68 2.30 0.93
C PHE A 403 8.50 1.69 -0.20
N GLY A 404 9.46 2.46 -0.75
CA GLY A 404 10.37 2.00 -1.80
C GLY A 404 9.73 1.19 -2.95
N GLY A 405 10.45 0.19 -3.42
CA GLY A 405 9.97 -0.83 -4.35
C GLY A 405 10.72 -2.15 -4.13
N ARG A 406 10.18 -3.25 -4.64
CA ARG A 406 10.83 -4.56 -4.64
C ARG A 406 11.46 -4.77 -6.01
N LYS A 407 12.75 -5.10 -6.07
CA LYS A 407 13.35 -5.52 -7.33
C LYS A 407 13.22 -7.04 -7.46
N CYS A 408 12.64 -7.51 -8.55
CA CYS A 408 12.58 -8.92 -8.95
C CYS A 408 13.43 -9.07 -10.21
N LYS A 409 14.57 -9.77 -10.12
CA LYS A 409 15.61 -9.77 -11.15
C LYS A 409 16.03 -8.35 -11.55
N ASP A 410 15.65 -7.88 -12.74
CA ASP A 410 15.99 -6.56 -13.28
C ASP A 410 14.83 -5.56 -13.28
N THR A 411 13.66 -5.98 -12.80
CA THR A 411 12.44 -5.19 -12.82
C THR A 411 12.07 -4.76 -11.40
N TRP A 412 11.81 -3.47 -11.20
CA TRP A 412 11.24 -2.97 -9.94
C TRP A 412 9.72 -3.09 -9.97
N GLY A 413 9.11 -3.49 -8.86
CA GLY A 413 7.66 -3.48 -8.67
C GLY A 413 7.30 -2.81 -7.34
N PRO A 414 6.08 -2.26 -7.21
CA PRO A 414 5.64 -1.64 -5.96
C PRO A 414 5.39 -2.71 -4.89
N TYR A 415 5.58 -2.35 -3.62
CA TYR A 415 5.13 -3.19 -2.52
C TYR A 415 3.62 -3.04 -2.31
N MET A 416 2.93 -4.16 -2.07
CA MET A 416 1.56 -4.14 -1.55
C MET A 416 1.56 -4.07 -0.02
N ALA A 417 1.84 -2.88 0.51
CA ALA A 417 1.85 -2.61 1.94
C ALA A 417 0.57 -1.85 2.37
N LEU A 418 -0.05 -2.31 3.46
CA LEU A 418 -1.16 -1.63 4.13
C LEU A 418 -0.82 -1.40 5.60
N HIS A 419 -1.15 -0.24 6.13
CA HIS A 419 -1.03 0.04 7.57
C HIS A 419 -1.85 -0.99 8.33
N SER A 420 -1.18 -1.76 9.18
CA SER A 420 -1.82 -2.85 9.93
C SER A 420 -2.16 -2.45 11.34
N ALA A 421 -1.18 -1.94 12.09
CA ALA A 421 -1.38 -1.66 13.50
C ALA A 421 -0.37 -0.62 14.03
N CYS A 422 -0.63 -0.15 15.25
CA CYS A 422 0.27 0.67 16.05
C CYS A 422 0.59 -0.04 17.36
N ASP A 423 1.86 -0.02 17.74
CA ASP A 423 2.30 -0.36 19.08
C ASP A 423 2.21 0.88 19.96
N ILE A 424 1.45 0.79 21.05
CA ILE A 424 1.09 1.96 21.86
C ILE A 424 2.28 2.48 22.65
N ASP A 425 3.11 1.57 23.18
CA ASP A 425 4.22 1.91 24.07
C ASP A 425 5.35 2.61 23.32
N SER A 426 5.75 2.06 22.18
CA SER A 426 6.75 2.69 21.31
C SER A 426 6.19 3.82 20.45
N LYS A 427 4.86 3.94 20.35
CA LYS A 427 4.15 4.79 19.40
C LYS A 427 4.53 4.52 17.94
N LEU A 428 5.07 3.34 17.63
CA LEU A 428 5.45 2.96 16.27
C LEU A 428 4.33 2.24 15.57
N ASN A 429 4.12 2.60 14.32
CA ASN A 429 3.26 1.88 13.41
C ASN A 429 4.01 0.71 12.79
N TYR A 430 3.29 -0.31 12.33
CA TYR A 430 3.88 -1.36 11.50
C TYR A 430 2.96 -1.87 10.40
N PHE A 431 3.58 -2.44 9.38
CA PHE A 431 2.93 -3.28 8.38
C PHE A 431 3.76 -4.53 8.10
N LYS A 432 3.13 -5.54 7.51
CA LYS A 432 3.80 -6.80 7.11
C LYS A 432 3.76 -7.00 5.60
N ILE A 433 4.91 -7.33 5.03
CA ILE A 433 5.07 -7.71 3.62
C ILE A 433 5.73 -9.09 3.53
N VAL A 434 5.41 -9.84 2.48
CA VAL A 434 6.00 -11.16 2.24
C VAL A 434 7.52 -11.02 2.05
N ARG A 435 8.26 -11.89 2.74
CA ARG A 435 9.69 -12.10 2.53
C ARG A 435 9.87 -13.19 1.49
N PHE A 436 10.18 -12.78 0.26
CA PHE A 436 10.58 -13.73 -0.77
C PHE A 436 12.03 -14.16 -0.52
N ILE A 437 12.30 -15.44 -0.77
CA ILE A 437 13.63 -16.06 -0.59
C ILE A 437 13.98 -16.70 -1.94
N ASP A 438 15.11 -16.31 -2.51
CA ASP A 438 15.61 -16.84 -3.79
C ASP A 438 16.34 -18.19 -3.68
#